data_AF-N8XRT4-F1
#
_entry.id   AF-N8XRT4-F1
#
_cell.length_a   1.000
_cell.length_b   1.000
_cell.length_c   1.000
_cell.angle_alpha   90.00
_cell.angle_beta   90.00
_cell.angle_gamma   90.00
#
_symmetry.space_group_name_H-M   'P 1'
#
loop_
_entity.id
_entity.type
_entity.pdbx_description
1 polymer ?
#
loop_
_entity_poly.entity_id
_entity_poly.type
_entity_poly.pdbx_seq_one_letter_code
_entity_poly.pdbx_strand_id
1 'polypeptide(L)'
;MIKISQLGLCLSIAIASSASFAEVSFEQELQQGCAKVKQYAQAGKKFYDQKQYLKAAKQFEDQAAWAHFCQLNADESGIQVSDRDIEIANNNVGLSYAKLGKPQWARVWFLRDKDSKTSQYNLKQLPKPKVSSDLQGTYARANGFGQWDYLKVSKKQNQYQIAFDGYYFGLRGLIYGPNMGQFETSMPIKSKQTSYRYEDCQIKLLFANDANLGQKIEVEQHNGESSCGFGHNVYAGGTFYKVEDK
;
A
#
# COMPACT_ATOMS: atom_id res chain seq x y z
N MET A 1 -63.49 -22.43 50.67
CA MET A 1 -62.64 -23.61 50.93
C MET A 1 -62.74 -24.53 49.72
N ILE A 2 -61.62 -24.73 49.02
CA ILE A 2 -61.08 -25.97 48.44
C ILE A 2 -59.93 -25.52 47.53
N LYS A 3 -58.71 -25.91 47.91
CA LYS A 3 -57.45 -25.69 47.19
C LYS A 3 -57.32 -26.76 46.11
N ILE A 4 -56.97 -26.38 44.89
CA ILE A 4 -56.31 -27.30 43.95
C ILE A 4 -55.14 -26.53 43.32
N SER A 5 -53.94 -26.87 43.77
CA SER A 5 -52.68 -26.52 43.13
C SER A 5 -52.55 -27.27 41.82
N GLN A 6 -52.18 -26.59 40.73
CA GLN A 6 -51.54 -27.24 39.60
C GLN A 6 -50.23 -26.51 39.27
N LEU A 7 -49.15 -27.23 39.53
CA LEU A 7 -47.79 -26.96 39.07
C LEU A 7 -47.79 -27.10 37.54
N GLY A 8 -47.56 -26.00 36.82
CA GLY A 8 -47.30 -25.99 35.38
C GLY A 8 -45.79 -25.84 35.15
N LEU A 9 -45.17 -26.91 34.65
CA LEU A 9 -43.74 -27.06 34.39
C LEU A 9 -43.26 -26.06 33.31
N CYS A 10 -42.32 -25.18 33.65
CA CYS A 10 -41.59 -24.33 32.70
C CYS A 10 -40.74 -25.19 31.76
N LEU A 11 -41.05 -25.21 30.46
CA LEU A 11 -40.15 -25.76 29.44
C LEU A 11 -39.44 -24.60 28.72
N SER A 12 -38.35 -24.13 29.31
CA SER A 12 -37.44 -23.15 28.71
C SER A 12 -36.58 -23.85 27.65
N ILE A 13 -37.00 -23.80 26.38
CA ILE A 13 -36.16 -24.26 25.27
C ILE A 13 -35.06 -23.22 25.05
N ALA A 14 -33.88 -23.47 25.65
CA ALA A 14 -32.67 -22.72 25.33
C ALA A 14 -32.13 -23.19 23.98
N ILE A 15 -32.45 -22.45 22.91
CA ILE A 15 -31.82 -22.63 21.60
C ILE A 15 -30.41 -22.06 21.71
N ALA A 16 -29.45 -22.90 22.08
CA ALA A 16 -28.03 -22.59 21.95
C ALA A 16 -27.70 -22.53 20.45
N SER A 17 -27.81 -21.32 19.88
CA SER A 17 -27.35 -21.05 18.53
C SER A 17 -25.82 -21.01 18.56
N SER A 18 -25.19 -22.15 18.33
CA SER A 18 -23.78 -22.20 17.96
C SER A 18 -23.65 -21.56 16.59
N ALA A 19 -23.39 -20.25 16.57
CA ALA A 19 -22.94 -19.56 15.37
C ALA A 19 -21.59 -20.17 14.96
N SER A 20 -21.62 -21.19 14.11
CA SER A 20 -20.45 -21.60 13.35
C SER A 20 -20.15 -20.43 12.42
N PHE A 21 -19.10 -19.68 12.71
CA PHE A 21 -18.52 -18.75 11.75
C PHE A 21 -17.97 -19.62 10.61
N ALA A 22 -18.76 -19.79 9.55
CA ALA A 22 -18.24 -20.37 8.32
C ALA A 22 -17.12 -19.46 7.82
N GLU A 23 -15.90 -19.99 7.77
CA GLU A 23 -14.77 -19.32 7.14
C GLU A 23 -15.14 -19.05 5.68
N VAL A 24 -15.13 -17.79 5.27
CA VAL A 24 -15.40 -17.42 3.88
C VAL A 24 -14.25 -17.96 3.05
N SER A 25 -14.57 -18.75 2.01
CA SER A 25 -13.53 -19.28 1.13
C SER A 25 -12.82 -18.15 0.36
N PHE A 26 -11.59 -18.40 -0.08
CA PHE A 26 -10.84 -17.47 -0.93
C PHE A 26 -11.66 -16.97 -2.12
N GLU A 27 -12.28 -17.89 -2.85
CA GLU A 27 -13.06 -17.57 -4.06
C GLU A 27 -14.24 -16.63 -3.73
N GLN A 28 -14.93 -16.89 -2.62
CA GLN A 28 -16.04 -16.04 -2.18
C GLN A 28 -15.55 -14.64 -1.78
N GLU A 29 -14.44 -14.53 -1.05
CA GLU A 29 -13.88 -13.23 -0.67
C GLU A 29 -13.36 -12.45 -1.88
N LEU A 30 -12.69 -13.16 -2.80
CA LEU A 30 -12.23 -12.62 -4.08
C LEU A 30 -13.42 -12.07 -4.90
N GLN A 31 -14.47 -12.88 -5.13
CA GLN A 31 -15.65 -12.46 -5.87
C GLN A 31 -16.33 -11.24 -5.23
N GLN A 32 -16.47 -11.24 -3.89
CA GLN A 32 -17.06 -10.13 -3.15
C GLN A 32 -16.22 -8.84 -3.25
N GLY A 33 -14.90 -8.95 -3.17
CA GLY A 33 -14.00 -7.81 -3.31
C GLY A 33 -13.99 -7.26 -4.74
N CYS A 34 -13.91 -8.14 -5.73
CA CYS A 34 -13.93 -7.77 -7.15
C CYS A 34 -15.25 -7.12 -7.57
N ALA A 35 -16.38 -7.58 -7.04
CA ALA A 35 -17.68 -6.95 -7.27
C ALA A 35 -17.75 -5.49 -6.77
N LYS A 36 -16.91 -5.11 -5.80
CA LYS A 36 -16.89 -3.76 -5.20
C LYS A 36 -16.00 -2.76 -5.95
N VAL A 37 -15.17 -3.17 -6.90
CA VAL A 37 -14.25 -2.26 -7.64
C VAL A 37 -15.00 -1.05 -8.21
N LYS A 38 -16.16 -1.27 -8.85
CA LYS A 38 -16.99 -0.20 -9.40
C LYS A 38 -17.61 0.69 -8.31
N GLN A 39 -18.00 0.10 -7.18
CA GLN A 39 -18.55 0.85 -6.05
C GLN A 39 -17.51 1.79 -5.44
N TYR A 40 -16.26 1.34 -5.29
CA TYR A 40 -15.15 2.17 -4.83
C TYR A 40 -14.92 3.36 -5.77
N ALA A 41 -14.93 3.12 -7.09
CA ALA A 41 -14.80 4.20 -8.08
C ALA A 41 -15.92 5.25 -7.96
N GLN A 42 -17.17 4.82 -7.81
CA GLN A 42 -18.33 5.70 -7.69
C GLN A 42 -18.31 6.49 -6.38
N ALA A 43 -17.99 5.84 -5.27
CA ALA A 43 -17.87 6.48 -3.96
C ALA A 43 -16.71 7.48 -3.93
N GLY A 44 -15.55 7.11 -4.48
CA GLY A 44 -14.40 8.00 -4.64
C GLY A 44 -14.75 9.24 -5.45
N LYS A 45 -15.41 9.07 -6.60
CA LYS A 45 -15.88 10.19 -7.43
C LYS A 45 -16.83 11.10 -6.66
N LYS A 46 -17.83 10.53 -5.96
CA LYS A 46 -18.79 11.29 -5.16
C LYS A 46 -18.07 12.14 -4.10
N PHE A 47 -17.13 11.56 -3.35
CA PHE A 47 -16.36 12.30 -2.35
C PHE A 47 -15.46 13.35 -2.98
N TYR A 48 -14.86 13.06 -4.13
CA TYR A 48 -14.03 14.01 -4.87
C TYR A 48 -14.82 15.24 -5.32
N ASP A 49 -16.00 15.03 -5.91
CA ASP A 49 -16.92 16.09 -6.35
C ASP A 49 -17.40 16.95 -5.16
N GLN A 50 -17.55 16.33 -3.98
CA GLN A 50 -17.87 17.00 -2.71
C GLN A 50 -16.65 17.67 -2.04
N LYS A 51 -15.48 17.67 -2.69
CA LYS A 51 -14.20 18.19 -2.15
C LYS A 51 -13.72 17.49 -0.88
N GLN A 52 -14.24 16.29 -0.59
CA GLN A 52 -13.82 15.43 0.53
C GLN A 52 -12.64 14.56 0.09
N TYR A 53 -11.53 15.19 -0.30
CA TYR A 53 -10.43 14.52 -1.02
C TYR A 53 -9.76 13.39 -0.24
N LEU A 54 -9.72 13.46 1.10
CA LEU A 54 -9.17 12.37 1.92
C LEU A 54 -10.05 11.10 1.84
N LYS A 55 -11.37 11.27 1.86
CA LYS A 55 -12.30 10.13 1.68
C LYS A 55 -12.26 9.62 0.25
N ALA A 56 -12.11 10.52 -0.72
CA ALA A 56 -11.94 10.16 -2.12
C ALA A 56 -10.68 9.30 -2.32
N ALA A 57 -9.52 9.76 -1.81
CA ALA A 57 -8.26 9.04 -1.86
C ALA A 57 -8.41 7.61 -1.32
N LYS A 58 -8.98 7.46 -0.12
CA LYS A 58 -9.21 6.13 0.49
C LYS A 58 -10.04 5.20 -0.42
N GLN A 59 -11.14 5.70 -0.99
CA GLN A 59 -11.96 4.88 -1.91
C GLN A 59 -11.20 4.54 -3.19
N PHE A 60 -10.43 5.46 -3.75
CA PHE A 60 -9.64 5.19 -4.94
C PHE A 60 -8.44 4.26 -4.67
N GLU A 61 -7.88 4.27 -3.46
CA GLU A 61 -6.86 3.31 -3.03
C GLU A 61 -7.44 1.90 -2.95
N ASP A 62 -8.63 1.75 -2.34
CA ASP A 62 -9.37 0.49 -2.34
C ASP A 62 -9.68 0.03 -3.78
N GLN A 63 -10.07 0.97 -4.67
CA GLN A 63 -10.26 0.68 -6.09
C GLN A 63 -8.97 0.17 -6.74
N ALA A 64 -7.84 0.86 -6.56
CA ALA A 64 -6.56 0.50 -7.18
C ALA A 64 -6.04 -0.86 -6.67
N ALA A 65 -6.21 -1.12 -5.38
CA ALA A 65 -5.83 -2.39 -4.77
C ALA A 65 -6.64 -3.55 -5.37
N TRP A 66 -7.96 -3.45 -5.32
CA TRP A 66 -8.84 -4.51 -5.82
C TRP A 66 -8.79 -4.63 -7.34
N ALA A 67 -8.69 -3.54 -8.10
CA ALA A 67 -8.61 -3.62 -9.57
C ALA A 67 -7.43 -4.48 -10.02
N HIS A 68 -6.23 -4.22 -9.48
CA HIS A 68 -5.05 -5.00 -9.80
C HIS A 68 -5.15 -6.45 -9.28
N PHE A 69 -5.66 -6.64 -8.06
CA PHE A 69 -5.83 -7.98 -7.49
C PHE A 69 -6.79 -8.85 -8.31
N CYS A 70 -7.92 -8.29 -8.74
CA CYS A 70 -8.91 -8.96 -9.57
C CYS A 70 -8.39 -9.27 -10.97
N GLN A 71 -7.58 -8.38 -11.55
CA GLN A 71 -6.95 -8.64 -12.84
C GLN A 71 -6.04 -9.88 -12.77
N LEU A 72 -5.22 -10.02 -11.73
CA LEU A 72 -4.33 -11.19 -11.58
C LEU A 72 -5.10 -12.48 -11.25
N ASN A 73 -6.31 -12.38 -10.70
CA ASN A 73 -7.15 -13.52 -10.32
C ASN A 73 -8.44 -13.57 -11.16
N ALA A 74 -8.39 -13.13 -12.42
CA ALA A 74 -9.59 -13.00 -13.26
C ALA A 74 -10.27 -14.37 -13.50
N ASP A 75 -9.49 -15.44 -13.65
CA ASP A 75 -9.99 -16.80 -13.88
C ASP A 75 -10.77 -17.35 -12.67
N GLU A 76 -10.32 -17.04 -11.45
CA GLU A 76 -11.00 -17.48 -10.21
C GLU A 76 -12.18 -16.55 -9.84
N SER A 77 -12.06 -15.24 -10.11
CA SER A 77 -13.11 -14.27 -9.76
C SER A 77 -14.26 -14.22 -10.77
N GLY A 78 -14.01 -14.59 -12.03
CA GLY A 78 -14.93 -14.38 -13.15
C GLY A 78 -15.13 -12.91 -13.54
N ILE A 79 -14.40 -11.98 -12.92
CA ILE A 79 -14.53 -10.53 -13.13
C ILE A 79 -13.29 -10.03 -13.86
N GLN A 80 -13.51 -9.49 -15.06
CA GLN A 80 -12.44 -8.94 -15.90
C GLN A 80 -12.17 -7.47 -15.55
N VAL A 81 -10.91 -7.15 -15.31
CA VAL A 81 -10.42 -5.78 -15.08
C VAL A 81 -9.31 -5.49 -16.10
N SER A 82 -9.42 -4.35 -16.79
CA SER A 82 -8.42 -3.96 -17.79
C SER A 82 -7.27 -3.16 -17.19
N ASP A 83 -6.13 -3.10 -17.89
CA ASP A 83 -5.02 -2.20 -17.53
C ASP A 83 -5.49 -0.75 -17.41
N ARG A 84 -6.45 -0.38 -18.27
CA ARG A 84 -7.05 0.96 -18.26
C ARG A 84 -7.81 1.25 -16.96
N ASP A 85 -8.47 0.26 -16.38
CA ASP A 85 -9.20 0.44 -15.10
C ASP A 85 -8.23 0.68 -13.94
N ILE A 86 -7.10 -0.04 -13.93
CA ILE A 86 -6.02 0.12 -12.94
C ILE A 86 -5.38 1.51 -13.09
N GLU A 87 -5.06 1.91 -14.33
CA GLU A 87 -4.48 3.20 -14.64
C GLU A 87 -5.40 4.37 -14.19
N ILE A 88 -6.72 4.25 -14.42
CA ILE A 88 -7.72 5.22 -13.94
C ILE A 88 -7.71 5.28 -12.41
N ALA A 89 -7.71 4.13 -11.74
CA ALA A 89 -7.72 4.06 -10.28
C ALA A 89 -6.47 4.75 -9.69
N ASN A 90 -5.27 4.40 -10.17
CA ASN A 90 -4.01 5.01 -9.74
C ASN A 90 -4.00 6.53 -9.94
N ASN A 91 -4.46 7.00 -11.11
CA ASN A 91 -4.54 8.44 -11.41
C ASN A 91 -5.55 9.16 -10.50
N ASN A 92 -6.68 8.55 -10.19
CA ASN A 92 -7.67 9.15 -9.28
C ASN A 92 -7.13 9.29 -7.84
N VAL A 93 -6.34 8.32 -7.37
CA VAL A 93 -5.62 8.45 -6.11
C VAL A 93 -4.65 9.62 -6.16
N GLY A 94 -3.81 9.68 -7.21
CA GLY A 94 -2.84 10.75 -7.39
C GLY A 94 -3.49 12.15 -7.44
N LEU A 95 -4.58 12.30 -8.18
CA LEU A 95 -5.35 13.55 -8.25
C LEU A 95 -5.93 13.96 -6.88
N SER A 96 -6.40 12.99 -6.10
CA SER A 96 -6.91 13.24 -4.74
C SER A 96 -5.80 13.74 -3.81
N TYR A 97 -4.62 13.12 -3.84
CA TYR A 97 -3.45 13.60 -3.10
C TYR A 97 -2.96 14.98 -3.55
N ALA A 98 -3.02 15.28 -4.85
CA ALA A 98 -2.70 16.61 -5.36
C ALA A 98 -3.63 17.68 -4.76
N LYS A 99 -4.94 17.39 -4.68
CA LYS A 99 -5.93 18.28 -4.05
C LYS A 99 -5.79 18.40 -2.53
N LEU A 100 -5.21 17.40 -1.87
CA LEU A 100 -4.86 17.44 -0.45
C LEU A 100 -3.58 18.25 -0.16
N GLY A 101 -2.91 18.81 -1.18
CA GLY A 101 -1.64 19.48 -0.98
C GLY A 101 -0.49 18.52 -0.65
N LYS A 102 -0.61 17.24 -1.05
CA LYS A 102 0.43 16.20 -0.91
C LYS A 102 1.00 15.85 -2.29
N PRO A 103 1.77 16.76 -2.94
CA PRO A 103 2.22 16.58 -4.32
C PRO A 103 3.21 15.42 -4.48
N GLN A 104 3.94 15.03 -3.45
CA GLN A 104 4.87 13.89 -3.56
C GLN A 104 4.15 12.54 -3.56
N TRP A 105 3.12 12.39 -2.72
CA TRP A 105 2.22 11.24 -2.81
C TRP A 105 1.53 11.18 -4.18
N ALA A 106 1.01 12.31 -4.68
CA ALA A 106 0.41 12.36 -6.01
C ALA A 106 1.39 11.89 -7.10
N ARG A 107 2.64 12.35 -7.02
CA ARG A 107 3.70 12.01 -7.97
C ARG A 107 3.97 10.50 -8.00
N VAL A 108 4.16 9.85 -6.86
CA VAL A 108 4.44 8.40 -6.84
C VAL A 108 3.26 7.58 -7.34
N TRP A 109 2.01 8.02 -7.11
CA TRP A 109 0.83 7.38 -7.67
C TRP A 109 0.78 7.46 -9.19
N PHE A 110 1.11 8.61 -9.79
CA PHE A 110 1.20 8.72 -11.25
C PHE A 110 2.36 7.92 -11.85
N LEU A 111 3.45 7.72 -11.09
CA LEU A 111 4.59 6.91 -11.55
C LEU A 111 4.28 5.40 -11.63
N ARG A 112 3.18 4.91 -11.03
CA ARG A 112 2.74 3.51 -11.20
C ARG A 112 2.48 3.17 -12.66
N ASP A 113 1.95 4.12 -13.41
CA ASP A 113 1.68 4.00 -14.86
C ASP A 113 2.50 5.05 -15.63
N LYS A 114 3.82 5.08 -15.41
CA LYS A 114 4.74 6.14 -15.90
C LYS A 114 4.66 6.41 -17.41
N ASP A 115 4.29 5.41 -18.20
CA ASP A 115 4.23 5.48 -19.66
C ASP A 115 2.84 5.91 -20.17
N SER A 116 1.83 5.98 -19.29
CA SER A 116 0.51 6.52 -19.65
C SER A 116 0.58 8.02 -19.95
N LYS A 117 -0.08 8.42 -21.03
CA LYS A 117 -0.28 9.84 -21.39
C LYS A 117 -1.02 10.60 -20.28
N THR A 118 -1.99 9.97 -19.61
CA THR A 118 -2.74 10.59 -18.50
C THR A 118 -1.84 10.81 -17.29
N SER A 119 -1.05 9.81 -16.90
CA SER A 119 -0.08 9.94 -15.80
C SER A 119 0.97 11.01 -16.09
N GLN A 120 1.53 11.02 -17.31
CA GLN A 120 2.50 12.04 -17.72
C GLN A 120 1.90 13.45 -17.75
N TYR A 121 0.65 13.58 -18.20
CA TYR A 121 -0.07 14.85 -18.16
C TYR A 121 -0.25 15.33 -16.71
N ASN A 122 -0.74 14.47 -15.83
CA ASN A 122 -1.00 14.80 -14.43
C ASN A 122 0.29 15.13 -13.66
N LEU A 123 1.39 14.39 -13.90
CA LEU A 123 2.71 14.69 -13.34
C LEU A 123 3.18 16.11 -13.67
N LYS A 124 2.95 16.57 -14.90
CA LYS A 124 3.33 17.94 -15.34
C LYS A 124 2.52 19.04 -14.66
N GLN A 125 1.33 18.73 -14.15
CA GLN A 125 0.48 19.70 -13.42
C GLN A 125 0.92 19.89 -11.97
N LEU A 126 1.76 19.00 -11.43
CA LEU A 126 2.21 19.10 -10.05
C LEU A 126 3.26 20.21 -9.89
N PRO A 127 3.31 20.87 -8.73
CA PRO A 127 4.41 21.79 -8.43
C PRO A 127 5.75 21.04 -8.49
N LYS A 128 6.79 21.76 -8.95
CA LYS A 128 8.16 21.24 -8.92
C LYS A 128 8.54 20.86 -7.49
N PRO A 129 9.21 19.71 -7.30
CA PRO A 129 9.59 19.26 -5.97
C PRO A 129 10.61 20.24 -5.36
N LYS A 130 10.46 20.51 -4.07
CA LYS A 130 11.48 21.23 -3.31
C LYS A 130 12.57 20.24 -2.92
N VAL A 131 13.80 20.49 -3.35
CA VAL A 131 14.94 19.67 -2.99
C VAL A 131 15.57 20.22 -1.70
N SER A 132 15.51 19.44 -0.63
CA SER A 132 16.14 19.76 0.67
C SER A 132 17.50 19.06 0.78
N SER A 133 18.42 19.63 1.55
CA SER A 133 19.62 18.92 2.00
C SER A 133 19.33 17.97 3.17
N ASP A 134 18.19 18.15 3.84
CA ASP A 134 17.77 17.26 4.92
C ASP A 134 17.16 15.97 4.35
N LEU A 135 17.71 14.84 4.77
CA LEU A 135 17.32 13.51 4.29
C LEU A 135 16.18 12.90 5.12
N GLN A 136 15.79 13.50 6.25
CA GLN A 136 14.68 13.01 7.07
C GLN A 136 13.37 12.93 6.29
N GLY A 137 12.57 11.90 6.57
CA GLY A 137 11.22 11.74 6.03
C GLY A 137 10.89 10.30 5.68
N THR A 138 9.72 10.12 5.08
CA THR A 138 9.26 8.82 4.57
C THR A 138 9.49 8.77 3.07
N TYR A 139 10.12 7.71 2.61
CA TYR A 139 10.33 7.41 1.20
C TYR A 139 9.53 6.15 0.87
N ALA A 140 8.88 6.15 -0.29
CA ALA A 140 8.02 5.06 -0.71
C ALA A 140 8.40 4.56 -2.11
N ARG A 141 8.26 3.25 -2.31
CA ARG A 141 8.33 2.59 -3.61
C ARG A 141 7.05 1.80 -3.83
N ALA A 142 6.49 1.89 -5.03
CA ALA A 142 5.29 1.13 -5.38
C ALA A 142 5.53 -0.38 -5.25
N ASN A 143 4.57 -1.07 -4.66
CA ASN A 143 4.47 -2.52 -4.58
C ASN A 143 3.09 -2.96 -5.13
N GLY A 144 2.80 -4.26 -5.12
CA GLY A 144 1.57 -4.87 -5.61
C GLY A 144 0.31 -4.28 -4.95
N PHE A 145 -0.81 -4.34 -5.68
CA PHE A 145 -2.15 -4.01 -5.17
C PHE A 145 -2.27 -2.64 -4.48
N GLY A 146 -1.65 -1.60 -5.04
CA GLY A 146 -1.73 -0.24 -4.49
C GLY A 146 -0.91 -0.04 -3.19
N GLN A 147 -0.17 -1.05 -2.75
CA GLN A 147 0.64 -1.02 -1.52
C GLN A 147 2.05 -0.50 -1.78
N TRP A 148 2.79 -0.21 -0.72
CA TRP A 148 4.08 0.48 -0.79
C TRP A 148 5.10 -0.19 0.12
N ASP A 149 6.35 -0.21 -0.33
CA ASP A 149 7.50 -0.42 0.54
C ASP A 149 7.97 0.93 1.06
N TYR A 150 8.47 0.96 2.30
CA TYR A 150 8.87 2.19 2.95
C TYR A 150 10.32 2.18 3.40
N LEU A 151 10.96 3.33 3.28
CA LEU A 151 12.16 3.70 4.02
C LEU A 151 11.83 4.92 4.88
N LYS A 152 11.98 4.78 6.19
CA LYS A 152 11.81 5.87 7.15
C LYS A 152 13.18 6.34 7.59
N VAL A 153 13.47 7.62 7.36
CA VAL A 153 14.74 8.25 7.73
C VAL A 153 14.49 9.24 8.85
N SER A 154 15.07 8.98 10.02
CA SER A 154 15.00 9.86 11.18
C SER A 154 16.40 10.37 11.54
N LYS A 155 16.49 11.53 12.18
CA LYS A 155 17.76 12.09 12.64
C LYS A 155 17.89 11.87 14.14
N LYS A 156 18.98 11.24 14.56
CA LYS A 156 19.32 11.02 15.98
C LYS A 156 20.75 11.49 16.21
N GLN A 157 20.92 12.58 16.96
CA GLN A 157 22.22 13.20 17.20
C GLN A 157 22.94 13.55 15.87
N ASN A 158 24.14 12.99 15.64
CA ASN A 158 24.98 13.23 14.45
C ASN A 158 24.81 12.20 13.33
N GLN A 159 23.73 11.41 13.38
CA GLN A 159 23.46 10.33 12.43
C GLN A 159 22.00 10.31 11.98
N TYR A 160 21.79 9.82 10.76
CA TYR A 160 20.50 9.37 10.27
C TYR A 160 20.32 7.90 10.62
N GLN A 161 19.16 7.56 11.20
CA GLN A 161 18.69 6.19 11.33
C GLN A 161 17.71 5.91 10.20
N ILE A 162 17.83 4.74 9.59
CA ILE A 162 17.07 4.34 8.41
C ILE A 162 16.44 2.99 8.70
N ALA A 163 15.12 2.92 8.62
CA ALA A 163 14.34 1.69 8.80
C ALA A 163 13.61 1.36 7.50
N PHE A 164 13.73 0.12 7.05
CA PHE A 164 13.03 -0.42 5.89
C PHE A 164 11.86 -1.29 6.33
N ASP A 165 10.71 -1.08 5.70
CA ASP A 165 9.53 -1.94 5.78
C ASP A 165 9.18 -2.39 4.35
N GLY A 166 9.47 -3.64 4.03
CA GLY A 166 9.25 -4.24 2.72
C GLY A 166 8.18 -5.32 2.74
N TYR A 167 7.46 -5.42 1.62
CA TYR A 167 6.37 -6.35 1.44
C TYR A 167 6.53 -7.16 0.16
N TYR A 168 5.91 -8.32 0.11
CA TYR A 168 5.68 -9.06 -1.12
C TYR A 168 4.27 -9.64 -1.08
N PHE A 169 3.44 -9.22 -2.03
CA PHE A 169 2.09 -9.72 -2.17
C PHE A 169 2.08 -10.79 -3.26
N GLY A 170 1.94 -12.06 -2.86
CA GLY A 170 1.71 -13.15 -3.80
C GLY A 170 0.35 -13.04 -4.50
N LEU A 171 0.03 -14.01 -5.36
CA LEU A 171 -1.22 -14.01 -6.15
C LEU A 171 -2.49 -13.80 -5.30
N ARG A 172 -2.48 -14.31 -4.06
CA ARG A 172 -3.59 -14.20 -3.09
C ARG A 172 -3.32 -13.19 -1.95
N GLY A 173 -2.27 -12.38 -2.09
CA GLY A 173 -1.69 -11.59 -1.01
C GLY A 173 -2.57 -10.46 -0.51
N LEU A 174 -3.53 -9.94 -1.29
CA LEU A 174 -4.45 -8.91 -0.80
C LEU A 174 -5.39 -9.46 0.28
N ILE A 175 -5.77 -10.75 0.18
CA ILE A 175 -6.65 -11.43 1.13
C ILE A 175 -5.84 -12.09 2.26
N TYR A 176 -4.80 -12.84 1.92
CA TYR A 176 -4.03 -13.61 2.91
C TYR A 176 -2.85 -12.87 3.53
N GLY A 177 -2.59 -11.65 3.08
CA GLY A 177 -1.49 -10.83 3.56
C GLY A 177 -0.17 -11.08 2.80
N PRO A 178 0.78 -10.15 2.95
CA PRO A 178 2.08 -10.23 2.29
C PRO A 178 3.10 -11.00 3.14
N ASN A 179 4.15 -11.48 2.47
CA ASN A 179 5.42 -11.71 3.15
C ASN A 179 6.06 -10.36 3.50
N MET A 180 6.77 -10.30 4.61
CA MET A 180 7.36 -9.05 5.12
C MET A 180 8.87 -9.20 5.33
N GLY A 181 9.58 -8.09 5.24
CA GLY A 181 11.01 -8.01 5.51
C GLY A 181 11.37 -6.64 6.04
N GLN A 182 12.28 -6.59 7.01
CA GLN A 182 12.68 -5.36 7.68
C GLN A 182 14.18 -5.35 7.91
N PHE A 183 14.79 -4.17 7.82
CA PHE A 183 16.14 -3.95 8.31
C PHE A 183 16.28 -2.53 8.84
N GLU A 184 17.28 -2.34 9.69
CA GLU A 184 17.70 -1.03 10.17
C GLU A 184 19.18 -0.82 9.87
N THR A 185 19.54 0.41 9.52
CA THR A 185 20.92 0.85 9.38
C THR A 185 21.03 2.32 9.78
N SER A 186 22.26 2.84 9.84
CA SER A 186 22.50 4.25 10.11
C SER A 186 23.60 4.80 9.22
N MET A 187 23.69 6.13 9.17
CA MET A 187 24.80 6.81 8.53
C MET A 187 25.08 8.17 9.18
N PRO A 188 26.33 8.66 9.16
CA PRO A 188 26.62 10.02 9.61
C PRO A 188 25.82 11.06 8.82
N ILE A 189 25.46 12.19 9.43
CA ILE A 189 24.61 13.22 8.78
C ILE A 189 25.22 13.83 7.52
N LYS A 190 26.55 13.77 7.39
CA LYS A 190 27.28 14.27 6.22
C LYS A 190 27.35 13.23 5.08
N SER A 191 27.01 11.97 5.34
CA SER A 191 26.98 10.91 4.34
C SER A 191 25.71 10.97 3.51
N LYS A 192 25.82 10.53 2.26
CA LYS A 192 24.68 10.30 1.36
C LYS A 192 24.53 8.83 0.97
N GLN A 193 25.33 7.96 1.58
CA GLN A 193 25.28 6.54 1.31
C GLN A 193 25.51 5.72 2.57
N THR A 194 24.92 4.53 2.60
CA THR A 194 25.18 3.52 3.63
C THR A 194 24.95 2.13 3.06
N SER A 195 25.24 1.11 3.86
CA SER A 195 24.91 -0.26 3.53
C SER A 195 24.42 -1.00 4.77
N TYR A 196 23.47 -1.89 4.56
CA TYR A 196 23.09 -2.95 5.49
C TYR A 196 23.75 -4.25 5.04
N ARG A 197 24.13 -5.09 6.00
CA ARG A 197 24.76 -6.38 5.73
C ARG A 197 24.23 -7.41 6.73
N TYR A 198 23.77 -8.55 6.22
CA TYR A 198 23.30 -9.68 6.99
C TYR A 198 23.72 -10.95 6.27
N GLU A 199 24.55 -11.77 6.90
CA GLU A 199 25.21 -12.91 6.26
C GLU A 199 25.85 -12.48 4.92
N ASP A 200 25.46 -13.14 3.82
CA ASP A 200 25.93 -12.84 2.46
C ASP A 200 25.11 -11.76 1.75
N CYS A 201 24.00 -11.30 2.34
CA CYS A 201 23.20 -10.21 1.78
C CYS A 201 23.84 -8.85 2.06
N GLN A 202 23.92 -8.01 1.03
CA GLN A 202 24.32 -6.61 1.14
C GLN A 202 23.30 -5.71 0.46
N ILE A 203 22.77 -4.73 1.20
CA ILE A 203 21.84 -3.71 0.68
C ILE A 203 22.53 -2.36 0.75
N LYS A 204 22.76 -1.72 -0.41
CA LYS A 204 23.33 -0.38 -0.52
C LYS A 204 22.21 0.64 -0.69
N LEU A 205 22.31 1.76 0.02
CA LEU A 205 21.36 2.87 -0.08
C LEU A 205 22.13 4.11 -0.51
N LEU A 206 21.72 4.73 -1.61
CA LEU A 206 22.31 5.96 -2.14
C LEU A 206 21.24 7.06 -2.24
N PHE A 207 21.42 8.12 -1.45
CA PHE A 207 20.54 9.29 -1.47
C PHE A 207 20.89 10.20 -2.64
N ALA A 208 19.88 10.53 -3.44
CA ALA A 208 20.01 11.37 -4.61
C ALA A 208 18.84 12.35 -4.74
N ASN A 209 18.97 13.30 -5.67
CA ASN A 209 17.93 14.26 -6.00
C ASN A 209 17.58 14.14 -7.47
N ASP A 210 16.29 14.15 -7.77
CA ASP A 210 15.74 14.26 -9.11
C ASP A 210 15.07 15.64 -9.26
N ALA A 211 15.42 16.37 -10.31
CA ALA A 211 14.91 17.72 -10.52
C ALA A 211 13.38 17.77 -10.76
N ASN A 212 12.81 16.68 -11.26
CA ASN A 212 11.39 16.55 -11.59
C ASN A 212 10.63 15.73 -10.54
N LEU A 213 11.32 14.78 -9.90
CA LEU A 213 10.70 13.82 -9.00
C LEU A 213 11.01 14.01 -7.51
N GLY A 214 12.01 14.82 -7.17
CA GLY A 214 12.36 15.17 -5.79
C GLY A 214 13.46 14.31 -5.20
N GLN A 215 13.57 14.32 -3.87
CA GLN A 215 14.56 13.49 -3.16
C GLN A 215 14.21 12.01 -3.34
N LYS A 216 15.23 11.18 -3.57
CA LYS A 216 15.09 9.73 -3.75
C LYS A 216 16.22 8.96 -3.09
N ILE A 217 15.98 7.67 -2.87
CA ILE A 217 16.99 6.70 -2.46
C ILE A 217 17.01 5.62 -3.54
N GLU A 218 18.19 5.43 -4.14
CA GLU A 218 18.45 4.25 -4.95
C GLU A 218 18.93 3.13 -4.03
N VAL A 219 18.22 2.01 -4.04
CA VAL A 219 18.53 0.85 -3.21
C VAL A 219 18.97 -0.29 -4.11
N GLU A 220 20.14 -0.84 -3.84
CA GLU A 220 20.66 -2.03 -4.52
C GLU A 220 20.79 -3.16 -3.51
N GLN A 221 20.11 -4.29 -3.75
CA GLN A 221 20.30 -5.51 -2.97
C GLN A 221 21.15 -6.47 -3.80
N HIS A 222 22.33 -6.81 -3.29
CA HIS A 222 23.21 -7.82 -3.86
C HIS A 222 22.97 -9.17 -3.18
N ASN A 223 22.91 -10.23 -4.00
CA ASN A 223 22.53 -11.61 -3.66
C ASN A 223 21.01 -11.83 -3.45
N GLY A 224 20.54 -13.02 -3.86
CA GLY A 224 19.14 -13.32 -4.15
C GLY A 224 18.15 -13.06 -3.01
N GLU A 225 16.89 -12.84 -3.37
CA GLU A 225 15.75 -12.40 -2.54
C GLU A 225 15.62 -13.12 -1.17
N SER A 226 16.12 -14.35 -1.05
CA SER A 226 16.02 -15.18 0.16
C SER A 226 17.14 -15.02 1.18
N SER A 227 18.22 -14.30 0.89
CA SER A 227 19.45 -14.27 1.73
C SER A 227 19.47 -13.17 2.80
N CYS A 228 18.52 -12.24 2.78
CA CYS A 228 18.52 -11.09 3.69
C CYS A 228 17.74 -11.32 5.00
N GLY A 229 17.32 -12.56 5.27
CA GLY A 229 16.45 -12.89 6.41
C GLY A 229 15.01 -12.36 6.27
N PHE A 230 14.61 -11.94 5.07
CA PHE A 230 13.25 -11.50 4.79
C PHE A 230 12.32 -12.68 4.51
N GLY A 231 11.00 -12.43 4.62
CA GLY A 231 10.00 -13.35 4.10
C GLY A 231 10.20 -13.63 2.60
N HIS A 232 9.69 -14.77 2.14
CA HIS A 232 9.88 -15.24 0.77
C HIS A 232 9.50 -14.17 -0.28
N ASN A 233 10.37 -13.96 -1.27
CA ASN A 233 10.25 -12.97 -2.36
C ASN A 233 10.21 -11.49 -1.94
N VAL A 234 10.49 -11.17 -0.68
CA VAL A 234 10.64 -9.78 -0.27
C VAL A 234 11.98 -9.25 -0.76
N TYR A 235 11.95 -8.12 -1.46
CA TYR A 235 13.13 -7.54 -2.11
C TYR A 235 13.22 -6.03 -1.82
N ALA A 236 14.39 -5.58 -1.36
CA ALA A 236 14.59 -4.17 -0.98
C ALA A 236 15.04 -3.27 -2.15
N GLY A 237 15.52 -3.83 -3.27
CA GLY A 237 16.14 -3.04 -4.33
C GLY A 237 15.16 -2.26 -5.21
N GLY A 238 15.48 -1.01 -5.54
CA GLY A 238 14.68 -0.13 -6.39
C GLY A 238 14.78 1.34 -5.98
N THR A 239 14.00 2.19 -6.65
CA THR A 239 13.98 3.63 -6.39
C THR A 239 12.85 4.01 -5.45
N PHE A 240 13.18 4.61 -4.31
CA PHE A 240 12.22 5.13 -3.34
C PHE A 240 12.18 6.65 -3.44
N TYR A 241 10.99 7.25 -3.59
CA TYR A 241 10.84 8.70 -3.62
C TYR A 241 10.33 9.22 -2.28
N LYS A 242 10.84 10.37 -1.85
CA LYS A 242 10.38 11.02 -0.62
C LYS A 242 8.94 11.47 -0.77
N VAL A 243 8.03 10.92 0.03
CA VAL A 243 6.59 11.21 0.00
C VAL A 243 6.13 12.10 1.14
N GLU A 244 6.85 12.09 2.27
CA GLU A 244 6.55 12.91 3.44
C GLU A 244 7.83 13.48 4.04
N ASP A 245 7.73 14.73 4.49
CA ASP A 245 8.75 15.36 5.35
C ASP A 245 8.58 14.88 6.81
N LYS A 246 9.44 15.37 7.70
CA LYS A 246 9.37 15.09 9.14
C LYS A 246 8.06 15.57 9.80
#